data_AF-A0A0M2CSK5-F1
#
_entry.id   AF-A0A0M2CSK5-F1
#
_cell.length_a   1.000
_cell.length_b   1.000
_cell.length_c   1.000
_cell.angle_alpha   90.00
_cell.angle_beta   90.00
_cell.angle_gamma   90.00
#
_symmetry.space_group_name_H-M   'P 1'
#
loop_
_entity.id
_entity.type
_entity.pdbx_description
1 polymer ?
#
loop_
_entity_poly.entity_id
_entity_poly.type
_entity_poly.pdbx_seq_one_letter_code
_entity_poly.pdbx_strand_id
1 'polypeptide(L)'
;MASEAALRGSAAGAAYTASEHAVAGLTKSTALTHAADGIRTNAVAPGATATAEQVAAVIAFLASDDASNVNGVIMPSDGGWSAV
;
A
#
# COMPACT_ATOMS: atom_id res chain seq x y z
N MET A 1 -5.54 1.41 3.46
CA MET A 1 -4.42 2.33 3.17
C MET A 1 -3.30 1.99 4.10
N ALA A 2 -2.07 1.90 3.58
CA ALA A 2 -0.86 1.83 4.38
C ALA A 2 -0.15 3.20 4.33
N SER A 3 1.03 3.30 4.93
CA SER A 3 1.94 4.44 4.87
C SER A 3 3.34 4.01 4.42
N GLU A 4 4.16 4.96 3.99
CA GLU A 4 5.59 4.77 3.78
C GLU A 4 6.31 4.17 5.00
N ALA A 5 5.76 4.37 6.21
CA ALA A 5 6.24 3.77 7.44
C ALA A 5 6.24 2.23 7.41
N ALA A 6 5.35 1.61 6.64
CA ALA A 6 5.30 0.16 6.44
C ALA A 6 6.49 -0.37 5.63
N LEU A 7 7.27 0.51 4.97
CA LEU A 7 8.34 0.15 4.06
C LEU A 7 9.73 0.38 4.66
N ARG A 8 9.93 1.45 5.43
CA ARG A 8 11.23 1.75 6.07
C ARG A 8 11.21 2.39 7.45
N GLY A 9 10.04 2.37 8.12
CA GLY A 9 9.84 3.05 9.40
C GLY A 9 9.61 4.55 9.25
N SER A 10 9.11 5.18 10.32
CA SER A 10 8.73 6.59 10.30
C SER A 10 9.08 7.32 11.59
N ALA A 11 9.36 8.62 11.46
CA ALA A 11 9.53 9.54 12.59
C ALA A 11 8.23 9.72 13.40
N ALA A 12 7.08 9.28 12.89
CA ALA A 12 5.82 9.22 13.64
C ALA A 12 5.85 8.23 14.82
N GLY A 13 6.85 7.35 14.89
CA GLY A 13 7.15 6.53 16.06
C GLY A 13 6.91 5.03 15.89
N ALA A 14 7.33 4.27 16.91
CA ALA A 14 7.34 2.80 16.87
C ALA A 14 5.93 2.19 16.82
N ALA A 15 4.98 2.71 17.58
CA ALA A 15 3.60 2.20 17.58
C ALA A 15 2.93 2.39 16.22
N TYR A 16 3.12 3.56 15.59
CA TYR A 16 2.61 3.83 14.24
C TYR A 16 3.27 2.90 13.20
N THR A 17 4.60 2.83 13.20
CA THR A 17 5.35 1.95 12.29
C THR A 17 4.92 0.49 12.41
N ALA A 18 4.74 -0.02 13.63
CA ALA A 18 4.27 -1.39 13.87
C ALA A 18 2.85 -1.60 13.35
N SER A 19 1.97 -0.63 13.55
CA SER A 19 0.59 -0.68 13.04
C SER A 19 0.56 -0.71 11.51
N GLU A 20 1.41 0.08 10.85
CA GLU A 20 1.51 0.12 9.39
C GLU A 20 2.11 -1.18 8.80
N HIS A 21 3.04 -1.83 9.51
CA HIS A 21 3.48 -3.18 9.14
C HIS A 21 2.36 -4.22 9.32
N ALA A 22 1.51 -4.08 10.34
CA ALA A 22 0.35 -4.94 10.51
C ALA A 22 -0.65 -4.75 9.35
N VAL A 23 -0.89 -3.52 8.91
CA VAL A 23 -1.72 -3.23 7.72
C VAL A 23 -1.12 -3.87 6.46
N ALA A 24 0.20 -3.81 6.28
CA ALA A 24 0.87 -4.47 5.16
C ALA A 24 0.72 -6.00 5.20
N GLY A 25 0.85 -6.60 6.39
CA GLY A 25 0.60 -8.03 6.61
C GLY A 25 -0.85 -8.41 6.32
N LEU A 26 -1.81 -7.64 6.80
CA LEU A 26 -3.25 -7.85 6.56
C LEU A 26 -3.57 -7.78 5.08
N THR A 27 -3.03 -6.80 4.34
CA THR A 27 -3.22 -6.67 2.89
C THR A 27 -2.83 -7.96 2.17
N LYS A 28 -1.65 -8.52 2.49
CA LYS A 28 -1.16 -9.77 1.91
C LYS A 28 -2.00 -10.97 2.32
N SER A 29 -2.41 -11.03 3.60
CA SER A 29 -3.26 -12.10 4.10
C SER A 29 -4.61 -12.10 3.40
N THR A 30 -5.28 -10.96 3.32
CA THR A 30 -6.59 -10.81 2.66
C THR A 30 -6.49 -11.09 1.16
N ALA A 31 -5.41 -10.63 0.51
CA ALA A 31 -5.13 -10.93 -0.89
C ALA A 31 -5.02 -12.44 -1.17
N LEU A 32 -4.41 -13.20 -0.25
CA LEU A 32 -4.35 -14.66 -0.34
C LEU A 32 -5.70 -15.32 -0.04
N THR A 33 -6.40 -14.87 1.01
CA THR A 33 -7.70 -15.41 1.41
C THR A 33 -8.73 -15.34 0.29
N HIS A 34 -8.78 -14.23 -0.44
CA HIS A 34 -9.77 -14.00 -1.49
C HIS A 34 -9.25 -14.19 -2.93
N ALA A 35 -8.04 -14.76 -3.09
CA ALA A 35 -7.48 -15.01 -4.41
C ALA A 35 -8.38 -15.91 -5.27
N ALA A 36 -8.99 -16.93 -4.66
CA ALA A 36 -9.90 -17.86 -5.33
C ALA A 36 -11.24 -17.20 -5.73
N ASP A 37 -11.65 -16.16 -5.02
CA ASP A 37 -12.86 -15.38 -5.31
C ASP A 37 -12.64 -14.37 -6.46
N GLY A 38 -11.40 -14.28 -6.98
CA GLY A 38 -11.02 -13.28 -7.98
C GLY A 38 -10.91 -11.85 -7.45
N ILE A 39 -10.92 -11.66 -6.12
CA ILE A 39 -10.82 -10.34 -5.50
C ILE A 39 -9.36 -9.99 -5.26
N ARG A 40 -8.93 -8.84 -5.79
CA ARG A 40 -7.60 -8.28 -5.56
C ARG A 40 -7.62 -7.35 -4.35
N THR A 41 -6.67 -7.53 -3.44
CA THR A 41 -6.49 -6.67 -2.27
C THR A 41 -5.10 -6.06 -2.29
N ASN A 42 -5.04 -4.73 -2.38
CA ASN A 42 -3.81 -3.97 -2.43
C ASN A 42 -3.89 -2.79 -1.47
N ALA A 43 -2.75 -2.26 -1.04
CA ALA A 43 -2.68 -1.04 -0.26
C ALA A 43 -1.77 -0.03 -0.96
N VAL A 44 -2.14 1.24 -0.89
CA VAL A 44 -1.26 2.35 -1.28
C VAL A 44 -0.58 2.89 -0.03
N ALA A 45 0.69 3.27 -0.15
CA ALA A 45 1.55 3.82 0.90
C ALA A 45 2.00 5.24 0.52
N PRO A 46 1.26 6.28 0.89
CA PRO A 46 1.64 7.66 0.62
C PRO A 46 2.89 8.05 1.38
N GLY A 47 3.70 8.96 0.81
CA GLY A 47 4.71 9.70 1.55
C GLY A 47 4.17 11.00 2.14
N ALA A 48 4.95 11.63 3.02
CA ALA A 48 4.55 12.87 3.71
C ALA A 48 4.16 14.03 2.78
N THR A 49 4.65 14.04 1.54
CA THR A 49 4.40 15.10 0.55
C THR A 49 3.48 14.66 -0.60
N ALA A 50 2.87 13.48 -0.52
CA ALA A 50 1.97 12.98 -1.55
C ALA A 50 0.67 13.79 -1.58
N THR A 51 0.23 14.21 -2.78
CA THR A 51 -1.07 14.89 -2.93
C THR A 51 -2.22 13.88 -3.08
N ALA A 52 -3.45 14.35 -2.83
CA ALA A 52 -4.64 13.52 -2.98
C ALA A 52 -4.79 12.99 -4.42
N GLU A 53 -4.48 13.80 -5.43
CA GLU A 53 -4.55 13.43 -6.84
C GLU A 53 -3.54 12.32 -7.19
N GLN A 54 -2.33 12.40 -6.64
CA GLN A 54 -1.30 11.37 -6.85
C GLN A 54 -1.72 10.03 -6.23
N VAL A 55 -2.23 10.06 -5.00
CA VAL A 55 -2.73 8.85 -4.32
C VAL A 55 -3.95 8.28 -5.06
N ALA A 56 -4.87 9.14 -5.50
CA ALA A 56 -6.06 8.73 -6.25
C ALA A 56 -5.70 8.06 -7.58
N ALA A 57 -4.69 8.56 -8.29
CA ALA A 57 -4.22 7.96 -9.53
C ALA A 57 -3.69 6.52 -9.30
N VAL A 58 -2.95 6.29 -8.22
CA VAL A 58 -2.48 4.94 -7.85
C VAL A 58 -3.64 4.02 -7.49
N ILE A 59 -4.63 4.51 -6.75
CA ILE A 59 -5.84 3.74 -6.42
C ILE A 59 -6.60 3.38 -7.70
N ALA A 60 -6.78 4.33 -8.62
CA ALA A 60 -7.45 4.12 -9.90
C ALA A 60 -6.74 3.05 -10.74
N PHE A 61 -5.40 3.10 -10.80
CA PHE A 61 -4.61 2.06 -11.47
C PHE A 61 -4.80 0.69 -10.81
N LEU A 62 -4.68 0.59 -9.48
CA LEU A 62 -4.85 -0.69 -8.79
C LEU A 62 -6.26 -1.27 -8.96
N ALA A 63 -7.27 -0.42 -9.12
CA ALA A 63 -8.64 -0.83 -9.39
C ALA A 63 -8.88 -1.20 -10.87
N SER A 64 -8.05 -0.77 -11.81
CA SER A 64 -8.23 -1.03 -13.24
C SER A 64 -7.80 -2.44 -13.65
N ASP A 65 -8.14 -2.82 -14.88
CA ASP A 65 -7.75 -4.09 -15.50
C ASP A 65 -6.26 -4.11 -15.90
N ASP A 66 -5.61 -2.95 -16.04
CA ASP A 66 -4.17 -2.85 -16.28
C ASP A 66 -3.37 -3.46 -15.12
N ALA A 67 -3.95 -3.44 -13.91
CA ALA A 67 -3.40 -4.06 -12.72
C ALA A 67 -3.93 -5.49 -12.47
N SER A 68 -4.52 -6.16 -13.48
CA SER A 68 -5.14 -7.49 -13.34
C SER A 68 -4.22 -8.55 -12.72
N ASN A 69 -2.91 -8.46 -12.94
CA ASN A 69 -1.91 -9.33 -12.33
C ASN A 69 -1.17 -8.71 -11.11
N VAL A 70 -1.79 -7.74 -10.44
CA VAL A 70 -1.26 -7.06 -9.26
C VAL A 70 -2.17 -7.33 -8.06
N ASN A 71 -1.68 -8.14 -7.12
CA ASN A 71 -2.42 -8.51 -5.90
C ASN A 71 -1.49 -8.59 -4.68
N GLY A 72 -1.97 -8.16 -3.51
CA GLY A 72 -1.22 -8.19 -2.24
C GLY A 72 -0.11 -7.15 -2.13
N VAL A 73 -0.04 -6.16 -3.04
CA VAL A 73 1.07 -5.20 -3.04
C VAL A 73 0.84 -4.05 -2.07
N ILE A 74 1.94 -3.53 -1.54
CA ILE A 74 2.00 -2.23 -0.86
C ILE A 74 2.65 -1.27 -1.84
N MET A 75 1.84 -0.49 -2.56
CA MET A 75 2.30 0.37 -3.64
C MET A 75 2.69 1.75 -3.10
N PRO A 76 3.98 2.14 -3.16
CA PRO A 76 4.42 3.45 -2.68
C PRO A 76 3.89 4.56 -3.59
N SER A 77 3.45 5.66 -2.99
CA SER A 77 3.12 6.93 -3.64
C SER A 77 3.85 8.05 -2.90
N ASP A 78 5.17 8.06 -2.98
CA ASP A 78 6.03 8.85 -2.08
C ASP A 78 7.24 9.49 -2.79
N GLY A 79 7.23 9.54 -4.13
CA GLY A 79 8.33 10.08 -4.92
C GLY A 79 9.63 9.27 -4.83
N GLY A 80 9.57 8.01 -4.37
CA GLY A 80 10.75 7.16 -4.18
C GLY A 80 11.42 7.33 -2.82
N TRP A 81 10.82 8.10 -1.91
CA TRP A 81 11.34 8.30 -0.55
C TRP A 81 11.59 6.97 0.16
N SER A 82 10.66 6.02 0.09
CA SER A 82 10.79 4.70 0.73
C SER A 82 11.89 3.81 0.15
N ALA A 83 12.47 4.14 -1.00
CA ALA A 83 13.49 3.33 -1.65
C ALA A 83 14.94 3.65 -1.21
N VAL A 84 15.14 4.71 -0.41
CA VAL A 84 16.46 5.23 0.01
C VAL A 84 16.64 5.33 1.52
#